data_AF-A0A511H7I1-F1
#
_entry.id   AF-A0A511H7I1-F1
#
_cell.length_a   1.000
_cell.length_b   1.000
_cell.length_c   1.000
_cell.angle_alpha   90.00
_cell.angle_beta   90.00
_cell.angle_gamma   90.00
#
_symmetry.space_group_name_H-M   'P 1'
#
loop_
_entity.id
_entity.type
_entity.pdbx_description
1 polymer ?
#
loop_
_entity_poly.entity_id
_entity_poly.type
_entity_poly.pdbx_seq_one_letter_code
_entity_poly.pdbx_strand_id
1 'polypeptide(L)'
;MRRTILDAMRNTLFVGAALLAGCAGTVHAPYPPIRADLSPAALERGAAIFHASCESCHRGGDAETASGAPLRELPSYMGRFYAANLTSHAEAGIGAMTDEELARAIRFAVSRDGRLMVMPSYGMGDADLAAVLGFMRSGHPLFTPDSVPAPPSKFSFFGGIGFRFITGNEPVERPASGIPVPPKAATREYGHYMAHDVYDCASCHTDGFSPRKTEGDDVFAGGMAFVDPEGRNVHSSNITFHETGLAHWTLEDFTRAVRDGLAPDGSVLRSPMPRFRGMDEVEARALYDYLRSVPPRKNAVKGARPRLTAESVRPKWGAEEAEEQSAEVRPDAAQASAPDETRTGDVPNASASVKGAGEETSAPPVSPAQPPASHQGTQGEDAHAAVTPSASATASGSAMPTAPGATGKSAASAPSAQPDAANTAAAGPSTLASKPAPTRKPRPAAPKVDAPALFVKLGCASCHAPGARYHDRLAKVASRSEAELVRWVRNPEQFLPGTPMPTYAELIDEKTARALVRWVKAGGLSKLPSTSR
;
A
#
# COMPACT_ATOMS: atom_id res chain seq x y z
N MET A 1 15.93 64.57 5.57
CA MET A 1 15.65 64.04 4.22
C MET A 1 16.75 63.13 3.67
N ARG A 2 17.89 63.58 3.12
CA ARG A 2 18.84 62.63 2.47
C ARG A 2 19.34 61.49 3.37
N ARG A 3 19.75 61.76 4.62
CA ARG A 3 20.11 60.69 5.59
C ARG A 3 18.92 59.78 5.92
N THR A 4 17.77 60.34 6.31
CA THR A 4 16.56 59.56 6.64
C THR A 4 16.05 58.69 5.49
N ILE A 5 16.23 59.09 4.22
CA ILE A 5 15.91 58.25 3.05
C ILE A 5 16.94 57.12 2.90
N LEU A 6 18.23 57.39 3.09
CA LEU A 6 19.27 56.36 3.06
C LEU A 6 19.12 55.33 4.19
N ASP A 7 18.77 55.76 5.41
CA ASP A 7 18.52 54.85 6.53
C ASP A 7 17.23 54.04 6.32
N ALA A 8 16.17 54.64 5.77
CA ALA A 8 14.97 53.90 5.37
C ALA A 8 15.27 52.87 4.27
N MET A 9 15.99 53.26 3.20
CA MET A 9 16.40 52.35 2.13
C MET A 9 17.33 51.25 2.65
N ARG A 10 18.25 51.56 3.58
CA ARG A 10 19.14 50.57 4.20
C ARG A 10 18.36 49.59 5.08
N ASN A 11 17.41 50.05 5.89
CA ASN A 11 16.55 49.15 6.67
C ASN A 11 15.66 48.29 5.78
N THR A 12 15.09 48.84 4.70
CA THR A 12 14.33 48.06 3.70
C THR A 12 15.22 47.05 2.97
N LEU A 13 16.48 47.39 2.66
CA LEU A 13 17.45 46.42 2.14
C LEU A 13 17.84 45.36 3.16
N PHE A 14 17.97 45.69 4.46
CA PHE A 14 18.26 44.70 5.50
C PHE A 14 17.07 43.78 5.77
N VAL A 15 15.83 44.28 5.78
CA VAL A 15 14.61 43.46 5.86
C VAL A 15 14.48 42.58 4.61
N GLY A 16 14.73 43.14 3.42
CA GLY A 16 14.75 42.38 2.16
C GLY A 16 15.85 41.31 2.14
N ALA A 17 17.05 41.62 2.64
CA ALA A 17 18.16 40.68 2.72
C ALA A 17 17.93 39.60 3.80
N ALA A 18 17.27 39.92 4.91
CA ALA A 18 16.87 38.94 5.92
C ALA A 18 15.78 38.00 5.38
N LEU A 19 14.81 38.52 4.61
CA LEU A 19 13.81 37.71 3.90
C LEU A 19 14.48 36.81 2.84
N LEU A 20 15.44 37.33 2.07
CA LEU A 20 16.16 36.58 1.04
C LEU A 20 17.12 35.53 1.62
N ALA A 21 17.82 35.82 2.72
CA ALA A 21 18.56 34.81 3.50
C ALA A 21 17.60 33.76 4.09
N GLY A 22 16.39 34.19 4.48
CA GLY A 22 15.29 33.33 4.92
C GLY A 22 14.81 32.30 3.89
N CYS A 23 15.13 32.46 2.60
CA CYS A 23 14.86 31.49 1.54
C CYS A 23 15.80 30.26 1.56
N ALA A 24 16.89 30.32 2.33
CA ALA A 24 17.88 29.26 2.46
C ALA A 24 18.10 28.79 3.91
N GLY A 25 17.21 29.16 4.83
CA GLY A 25 17.32 28.80 6.25
C GLY A 25 17.37 27.30 6.47
N THR A 26 18.43 26.84 7.12
CA THR A 26 18.52 25.47 7.65
C THR A 26 17.75 25.38 8.97
N VAL A 27 17.28 24.18 9.29
CA VAL A 27 16.65 23.82 10.57
C VAL A 27 17.61 22.95 11.37
N HIS A 28 17.57 23.08 12.69
CA HIS A 28 18.28 22.17 13.57
C HIS A 28 17.38 20.97 13.89
N ALA A 29 17.83 19.77 13.53
CA ALA A 29 17.26 18.52 13.99
C ALA A 29 18.41 17.58 14.40
N PRO A 30 18.25 16.82 15.49
CA PRO A 30 19.29 15.91 15.96
C PRO A 30 19.52 14.77 14.97
N TYR A 31 20.70 14.16 15.04
CA TYR A 31 21.01 12.92 14.34
C TYR A 31 20.60 11.74 15.26
N PRO A 32 19.61 10.91 14.90
CA PRO A 32 19.28 9.71 15.67
C PRO A 32 20.49 8.75 15.72
N PRO A 33 20.91 8.28 16.90
CA PRO A 33 22.01 7.31 17.04
C PRO A 33 21.56 5.87 16.68
N ILE A 34 20.94 5.73 15.51
CA ILE A 34 20.31 4.50 15.01
C ILE A 34 21.12 4.00 13.81
N ARG A 35 21.37 2.69 13.76
CA ARG A 35 22.13 2.02 12.70
C ARG A 35 21.28 0.96 12.00
N ALA A 36 21.66 0.63 10.77
CA ALA A 36 21.01 -0.41 9.98
C ALA A 36 21.09 -1.79 10.66
N ASP A 37 19.95 -2.44 10.89
CA ASP A 37 19.88 -3.83 11.35
C ASP A 37 19.76 -4.76 10.14
N LEU A 38 20.80 -5.57 9.93
CA LEU A 38 20.92 -6.51 8.80
C LEU A 38 20.52 -7.95 9.17
N SER A 39 19.90 -8.18 10.33
CA SER A 39 19.36 -9.48 10.71
C SER A 39 18.19 -9.87 9.79
N PRO A 40 17.96 -11.16 9.49
CA PRO A 40 16.91 -11.56 8.53
C PRO A 40 15.50 -11.05 8.87
N ALA A 41 15.15 -11.03 10.16
CA ALA A 41 13.85 -10.51 10.62
C ALA A 41 13.74 -8.98 10.46
N ALA A 42 14.83 -8.24 10.69
CA ALA A 42 14.86 -6.79 10.44
C ALA A 42 14.82 -6.48 8.93
N LEU A 43 15.46 -7.29 8.08
CA LEU A 43 15.37 -7.13 6.62
C LEU A 43 13.94 -7.40 6.10
N GLU A 44 13.25 -8.42 6.63
CA GLU A 44 11.84 -8.70 6.31
C GLU A 44 10.91 -7.56 6.77
N ARG A 45 11.06 -7.10 8.02
CA ARG A 45 10.29 -5.98 8.57
C ARG A 45 10.55 -4.67 7.80
N GLY A 46 11.81 -4.39 7.49
CA GLY A 46 12.25 -3.22 6.75
C GLY A 46 11.74 -3.21 5.32
N ALA A 47 11.73 -4.37 4.65
CA ALA A 47 11.09 -4.53 3.34
C ALA A 47 9.60 -4.20 3.41
N ALA A 48 8.86 -4.80 4.35
CA ALA A 48 7.42 -4.57 4.50
C ALA A 48 7.07 -3.09 4.71
N ILE A 49 7.83 -2.36 5.54
CA ILE A 49 7.65 -0.92 5.76
C ILE A 49 8.07 -0.10 4.52
N PHE A 50 9.20 -0.43 3.87
CA PHE A 50 9.67 0.30 2.70
C PHE A 50 8.70 0.18 1.51
N HIS A 51 8.21 -1.03 1.23
CA HIS A 51 7.21 -1.28 0.18
C HIS A 51 5.88 -0.57 0.46
N ALA A 52 5.51 -0.39 1.73
CA ALA A 52 4.31 0.34 2.15
C ALA A 52 4.45 1.86 2.00
N SER A 53 5.50 2.45 2.59
CA SER A 53 5.57 3.89 2.89
C SER A 53 6.64 4.66 2.09
N CYS A 54 7.59 3.98 1.46
CA CYS A 54 8.72 4.63 0.77
C CYS A 54 8.72 4.41 -0.75
N GLU A 55 8.47 3.18 -1.21
CA GLU A 55 8.67 2.79 -2.61
C GLU A 55 7.81 3.62 -3.58
N SER A 56 6.56 3.91 -3.23
CA SER A 56 5.59 4.61 -4.09
C SER A 56 6.03 6.02 -4.52
N CYS A 57 6.82 6.70 -3.69
CA CYS A 57 7.43 7.99 -3.99
C CYS A 57 8.85 7.88 -4.55
N HIS A 58 9.65 6.91 -4.07
CA HIS A 58 11.07 6.80 -4.43
C HIS A 58 11.34 5.94 -5.68
N ARG A 59 10.37 5.16 -6.17
CA ARG A 59 10.50 4.38 -7.42
C ARG A 59 9.66 4.98 -8.54
N GLY A 60 10.32 5.38 -9.63
CA GLY A 60 9.73 6.10 -10.77
C GLY A 60 8.81 5.28 -11.69
N GLY A 61 7.72 4.72 -11.18
CA GLY A 61 6.67 4.06 -11.97
C GLY A 61 7.06 2.69 -12.51
N ASP A 62 7.75 2.64 -13.66
CA ASP A 62 8.32 1.41 -14.24
C ASP A 62 9.84 1.31 -14.00
N ALA A 63 10.39 2.15 -13.12
CA ALA A 63 11.78 2.03 -12.69
C ALA A 63 11.97 0.73 -11.90
N GLU A 64 13.04 -0.01 -12.20
CA GLU A 64 13.46 -1.20 -11.45
C GLU A 64 14.15 -0.84 -10.12
N THR A 65 14.64 0.40 -10.01
CA THR A 65 15.37 0.95 -8.85
C THR A 65 14.63 2.11 -8.21
N ALA A 66 14.90 2.35 -6.93
CA ALA A 66 14.42 3.49 -6.17
C ALA A 66 15.24 4.77 -6.46
N SER A 67 15.51 5.09 -7.73
CA SER A 67 16.33 6.24 -8.14
C SER A 67 15.61 7.60 -8.12
N GLY A 68 14.44 7.67 -7.46
CA GLY A 68 13.65 8.88 -7.28
C GLY A 68 12.56 9.06 -8.34
N ALA A 69 11.53 9.84 -8.00
CA ALA A 69 10.42 10.17 -8.89
C ALA A 69 10.00 11.64 -8.76
N PRO A 70 9.42 12.25 -9.81
CA PRO A 70 8.76 13.55 -9.68
C PRO A 70 7.51 13.40 -8.79
N LEU A 71 7.46 14.17 -7.71
CA LEU A 71 6.31 14.29 -6.81
C LEU A 71 5.27 15.18 -7.49
N ARG A 72 4.25 14.55 -8.08
CA ARG A 72 3.25 15.20 -8.98
C ARG A 72 1.94 15.52 -8.26
N GLU A 73 1.71 14.82 -7.17
CA GLU A 73 0.58 14.96 -6.26
C GLU A 73 0.62 16.23 -5.40
N LEU A 74 1.80 16.87 -5.32
CA LEU A 74 1.98 18.19 -4.76
C LEU A 74 1.52 19.29 -5.73
N PRO A 75 0.60 20.19 -5.34
CA PRO A 75 0.15 21.31 -6.18
C PRO A 75 1.29 22.14 -6.80
N SER A 76 1.25 22.27 -8.13
CA SER A 76 2.31 22.89 -8.95
C SER A 76 2.59 24.37 -8.63
N TYR A 77 1.65 25.07 -7.99
CA TYR A 77 1.88 26.43 -7.49
C TYR A 77 2.93 26.48 -6.36
N MET A 78 3.11 25.39 -5.61
CA MET A 78 4.12 25.32 -4.56
C MET A 78 5.54 25.17 -5.11
N GLY A 79 5.72 24.59 -6.30
CA GLY A 79 7.02 24.35 -6.91
C GLY A 79 7.09 23.10 -7.78
N ARG A 80 8.30 22.58 -7.95
CA ARG A 80 8.59 21.29 -8.60
C ARG A 80 9.42 20.44 -7.65
N PHE A 81 8.90 19.28 -7.28
CA PHE A 81 9.47 18.43 -6.24
C PHE A 81 9.80 17.04 -6.79
N TYR A 82 10.81 16.42 -6.20
CA TYR A 82 11.32 15.10 -6.56
C TYR A 82 11.71 14.36 -5.28
N ALA A 83 11.38 13.08 -5.22
CA ALA A 83 11.89 12.17 -4.21
C ALA A 83 13.38 11.88 -4.46
N ALA A 84 14.15 11.66 -3.40
CA ALA A 84 15.58 11.37 -3.50
C ALA A 84 15.84 10.00 -4.19
N ASN A 85 16.98 9.89 -4.86
CA ASN A 85 17.54 8.61 -5.30
C ASN A 85 18.04 7.86 -4.05
N LEU A 86 17.45 6.70 -3.75
CA LEU A 86 17.78 5.84 -2.61
C LEU A 86 18.70 4.67 -2.99
N THR A 87 19.27 4.66 -4.20
CA THR A 87 20.23 3.61 -4.59
C THR A 87 21.54 3.74 -3.83
N SER A 88 22.28 2.64 -3.74
CA SER A 88 23.59 2.55 -3.08
C SER A 88 24.72 3.28 -3.83
N HIS A 89 24.42 4.08 -4.86
CA HIS A 89 25.41 4.93 -5.51
C HIS A 89 25.96 6.00 -4.53
N ALA A 90 27.28 6.17 -4.49
CA ALA A 90 27.96 6.99 -3.49
C ALA A 90 27.53 8.48 -3.50
N GLU A 91 27.50 9.12 -4.68
CA GLU A 91 27.22 10.56 -4.82
C GLU A 91 25.78 10.88 -5.21
N ALA A 92 25.26 10.24 -6.26
CA ALA A 92 23.90 10.44 -6.76
C ALA A 92 22.80 9.85 -5.87
N GLY A 93 23.13 8.90 -4.98
CA GLY A 93 22.20 8.21 -4.09
C GLY A 93 22.65 8.27 -2.62
N ILE A 94 22.30 7.26 -1.83
CA ILE A 94 22.56 7.20 -0.37
C ILE A 94 23.87 6.50 0.01
N GLY A 95 24.68 6.09 -0.96
CA GLY A 95 25.84 5.22 -0.73
C GLY A 95 26.89 5.82 0.22
N ALA A 96 27.08 7.14 0.21
CA ALA A 96 28.00 7.84 1.11
C ALA A 96 27.31 8.59 2.28
N MET A 97 26.00 8.41 2.48
CA MET A 97 25.31 8.95 3.67
C MET A 97 25.51 8.03 4.87
N THR A 98 25.58 8.58 6.09
CA THR A 98 25.55 7.75 7.31
C THR A 98 24.13 7.28 7.64
N ASP A 99 24.00 6.25 8.47
CA ASP A 99 22.69 5.77 8.90
C ASP A 99 21.97 6.81 9.77
N GLU A 100 22.70 7.62 10.55
CA GLU A 100 22.13 8.72 11.34
C GLU A 100 21.65 9.89 10.46
N GLU A 101 22.32 10.16 9.33
CA GLU A 101 21.85 11.14 8.33
C GLU A 101 20.54 10.68 7.68
N LEU A 102 20.42 9.39 7.35
CA LEU A 102 19.20 8.79 6.82
C LEU A 102 18.09 8.73 7.88
N ALA A 103 18.42 8.36 9.11
CA ALA A 103 17.48 8.35 10.23
C ALA A 103 16.93 9.75 10.51
N ARG A 104 17.76 10.80 10.43
CA ARG A 104 17.30 12.20 10.54
C ARG A 104 16.35 12.57 9.41
N ALA A 105 16.67 12.19 8.18
CA ALA A 105 15.80 12.44 7.03
C ALA A 105 14.43 11.76 7.22
N ILE A 106 14.40 10.49 7.61
CA ILE A 106 13.15 9.72 7.81
C ILE A 106 12.34 10.25 8.99
N ARG A 107 12.96 10.52 10.14
CA ARG A 107 12.25 10.87 11.39
C ARG A 107 11.78 12.32 11.47
N PHE A 108 12.51 13.24 10.85
CA PHE A 108 12.27 14.69 10.95
C PHE A 108 12.00 15.39 9.61
N ALA A 109 12.07 14.68 8.47
CA ALA A 109 12.06 15.29 7.13
C ALA A 109 13.17 16.34 6.92
N VAL A 110 14.36 16.16 7.52
CA VAL A 110 15.49 17.09 7.40
C VAL A 110 16.66 16.47 6.64
N SER A 111 16.99 17.06 5.48
CA SER A 111 18.07 16.62 4.59
C SER A 111 19.46 16.73 5.22
N ARG A 112 20.50 16.14 4.60
CA ARG A 112 21.89 16.23 5.10
C ARG A 112 22.37 17.68 5.27
N ASP A 113 22.06 18.56 4.32
CA ASP A 113 22.36 19.99 4.36
C ASP A 113 21.42 20.80 5.29
N GLY A 114 20.58 20.13 6.08
CA GLY A 114 19.78 20.75 7.14
C GLY A 114 18.52 21.47 6.64
N ARG A 115 17.99 21.14 5.46
CA ARG A 115 16.76 21.74 4.93
C ARG A 115 15.56 20.87 5.22
N LEU A 116 14.40 21.48 5.49
CA LEU A 116 13.13 20.75 5.46
C LEU A 116 12.84 20.23 4.05
N MET A 117 12.51 18.94 3.98
CA MET A 117 12.14 18.21 2.78
C MET A 117 10.62 18.18 2.63
N VAL A 118 10.11 18.07 1.39
CA VAL A 118 8.70 17.75 1.16
C VAL A 118 8.55 16.24 1.12
N MET A 119 8.66 15.63 2.30
CA MET A 119 8.59 14.19 2.56
C MET A 119 7.87 14.00 3.92
N PRO A 120 7.05 12.95 4.12
CA PRO A 120 6.50 12.64 5.43
C PRO A 120 7.60 12.37 6.48
N SER A 121 7.34 12.75 7.73
CA SER A 121 8.26 12.59 8.88
C SER A 121 7.78 11.48 9.81
N TYR A 122 8.35 10.28 9.66
CA TYR A 122 7.85 9.06 10.28
C TYR A 122 8.21 8.95 11.76
N GLY A 123 7.24 8.55 12.58
CA GLY A 123 7.42 8.33 14.02
C GLY A 123 7.84 6.92 14.42
N MET A 124 7.97 6.01 13.44
CA MET A 124 8.29 4.59 13.65
C MET A 124 9.39 4.39 14.70
N GLY A 125 9.22 3.36 15.54
CA GLY A 125 10.12 3.03 16.64
C GLY A 125 11.53 2.68 16.16
N ASP A 126 12.51 2.75 17.06
CA ASP A 126 13.92 2.69 16.68
C ASP A 126 14.31 1.37 16.00
N ALA A 127 13.68 0.25 16.38
CA ALA A 127 13.88 -1.04 15.74
C ALA A 127 13.28 -1.11 14.32
N ASP A 128 12.11 -0.50 14.10
CA ASP A 128 11.49 -0.41 12.76
C ASP A 128 12.28 0.54 11.84
N LEU A 129 12.85 1.62 12.39
CA LEU A 129 13.75 2.51 11.64
C LEU A 129 15.09 1.82 11.32
N ALA A 130 15.68 1.10 12.28
CA ALA A 130 16.87 0.28 12.06
C ALA A 130 16.63 -0.80 10.99
N ALA A 131 15.45 -1.42 10.97
CA ALA A 131 15.02 -2.38 9.96
C ALA A 131 14.88 -1.76 8.57
N VAL A 132 14.23 -0.59 8.43
CA VAL A 132 14.12 0.14 7.15
C VAL A 132 15.52 0.53 6.61
N LEU A 133 16.40 1.04 7.48
CA LEU A 133 17.79 1.32 7.12
C LEU A 133 18.52 0.04 6.71
N GLY A 134 18.31 -1.06 7.43
CA GLY A 134 18.77 -2.41 7.09
C GLY A 134 18.41 -2.82 5.67
N PHE A 135 17.12 -2.72 5.32
CA PHE A 135 16.63 -3.03 3.99
C PHE A 135 17.26 -2.11 2.92
N MET A 136 17.38 -0.80 3.17
CA MET A 136 18.07 0.15 2.28
C MET A 136 19.57 -0.15 2.09
N ARG A 137 20.22 -0.83 3.04
CA ARG A 137 21.62 -1.29 2.95
C ARG A 137 21.78 -2.73 2.44
N SER A 138 20.70 -3.50 2.33
CA SER A 138 20.71 -4.97 2.11
C SER A 138 21.30 -5.47 0.78
N GLY A 139 21.52 -4.59 -0.20
CA GLY A 139 21.84 -4.98 -1.57
C GLY A 139 20.65 -5.50 -2.39
N HIS A 140 19.42 -5.40 -1.88
CA HIS A 140 18.20 -5.71 -2.62
C HIS A 140 18.12 -4.92 -3.95
N PRO A 141 17.63 -5.50 -5.08
CA PRO A 141 17.73 -4.89 -6.41
C PRO A 141 17.19 -3.46 -6.55
N LEU A 142 16.20 -3.07 -5.74
CA LEU A 142 15.70 -1.69 -5.65
C LEU A 142 16.81 -0.65 -5.39
N PHE A 143 17.89 -1.05 -4.72
CA PHE A 143 18.99 -0.19 -4.30
C PHE A 143 20.25 -0.37 -5.17
N THR A 144 20.15 -1.06 -6.31
CA THR A 144 21.24 -1.18 -7.31
C THR A 144 21.71 0.22 -7.73
N PRO A 145 23.03 0.54 -7.71
CA PRO A 145 23.53 1.90 -7.95
C PRO A 145 23.03 2.52 -9.26
N ASP A 146 22.35 3.66 -9.15
CA ASP A 146 22.01 4.54 -10.27
C ASP A 146 22.79 5.86 -10.13
N SER A 147 23.61 6.18 -11.13
CA SER A 147 24.46 7.38 -11.14
C SER A 147 23.72 8.65 -11.57
N VAL A 148 22.44 8.57 -11.93
CA VAL A 148 21.60 9.75 -12.20
C VAL A 148 21.14 10.37 -10.87
N PRO A 149 21.57 11.59 -10.52
CA PRO A 149 21.08 12.26 -9.31
C PRO A 149 19.63 12.69 -9.49
N ALA A 150 18.81 12.50 -8.45
CA ALA A 150 17.44 13.03 -8.44
C ALA A 150 17.47 14.56 -8.61
N PRO A 151 16.66 15.15 -9.52
CA PRO A 151 16.66 16.60 -9.73
C PRO A 151 16.31 17.37 -8.44
N PRO A 152 16.99 18.47 -8.11
CA PRO A 152 16.76 19.18 -6.85
C PRO A 152 15.34 19.74 -6.80
N SER A 153 14.63 19.44 -5.70
CA SER A 153 13.33 20.03 -5.35
C SER A 153 13.43 21.55 -5.23
N LYS A 154 12.54 22.27 -5.92
CA LYS A 154 12.52 23.75 -6.00
C LYS A 154 11.12 24.28 -5.72
N PHE A 155 10.97 24.93 -4.58
CA PHE A 155 9.79 25.76 -4.28
C PHE A 155 9.67 26.91 -5.30
N SER A 156 8.43 27.34 -5.58
CA SER A 156 8.16 28.65 -6.15
C SER A 156 8.35 29.75 -5.08
N PHE A 157 8.41 31.03 -5.47
CA PHE A 157 8.55 32.12 -4.51
C PHE A 157 7.42 32.12 -3.46
N PHE A 158 6.17 32.10 -3.91
CA PHE A 158 5.00 32.05 -3.02
C PHE A 158 4.85 30.70 -2.32
N GLY A 159 5.22 29.59 -2.98
CA GLY A 159 5.19 28.25 -2.40
C GLY A 159 6.17 28.09 -1.24
N GLY A 160 7.40 28.59 -1.39
CA GLY A 160 8.41 28.56 -0.34
C GLY A 160 8.01 29.43 0.86
N ILE A 161 7.48 30.62 0.62
CA ILE A 161 6.94 31.49 1.69
C ILE A 161 5.75 30.84 2.39
N GLY A 162 4.81 30.24 1.64
CA GLY A 162 3.66 29.52 2.20
C GLY A 162 4.09 28.34 3.07
N PHE A 163 4.96 27.47 2.56
CA PHE A 163 5.51 26.33 3.30
C PHE A 163 6.22 26.79 4.59
N ARG A 164 7.04 27.85 4.52
CA ARG A 164 7.75 28.47 5.66
C ARG A 164 6.78 28.90 6.77
N PHE A 165 5.64 29.50 6.43
CA PHE A 165 4.64 29.93 7.41
C PHE A 165 3.77 28.79 7.95
N ILE A 166 3.38 27.82 7.11
CA ILE A 166 2.48 26.73 7.55
C ILE A 166 3.23 25.69 8.42
N THR A 167 4.51 25.44 8.13
CA THR A 167 5.36 24.53 8.92
C THR A 167 6.04 25.21 10.12
N GLY A 168 5.93 26.54 10.25
CA GLY A 168 6.80 27.34 11.14
C GLY A 168 8.27 27.41 10.70
N ASN A 169 8.70 26.59 9.73
CA ASN A 169 10.09 26.23 9.47
C ASN A 169 10.76 25.53 10.66
N GLU A 170 10.03 24.65 11.33
CA GLU A 170 10.52 23.80 12.41
C GLU A 170 10.25 22.32 12.03
N PRO A 171 11.14 21.37 12.41
CA PRO A 171 10.86 19.95 12.27
C PRO A 171 9.75 19.53 13.26
N VAL A 172 9.11 18.38 13.01
CA VAL A 172 8.16 17.80 13.98
C VAL A 172 8.90 17.48 15.29
N GLU A 173 8.37 17.95 16.41
CA GLU A 173 8.92 17.71 17.74
C GLU A 173 8.76 16.22 18.12
N ARG A 174 9.89 15.52 18.21
CA ARG A 174 9.95 14.07 18.46
C ARG A 174 11.32 13.73 19.05
N PRO A 175 11.43 12.78 20.02
CA PRO A 175 12.73 12.34 20.51
C PRO A 175 13.58 11.75 19.38
N ALA A 176 14.90 11.98 19.44
CA ALA A 176 15.85 11.48 18.45
C ALA A 176 15.89 9.94 18.42
N SER A 177 15.80 9.31 19.58
CA SER A 177 15.83 7.86 19.82
C SER A 177 15.10 7.53 21.13
N GLY A 178 14.93 6.23 21.43
CA GLY A 178 14.16 5.73 22.57
C GLY A 178 12.67 5.52 22.26
N ILE A 179 12.26 5.56 20.99
CA ILE A 179 10.88 5.29 20.59
C ILE A 179 10.69 3.76 20.52
N PRO A 180 9.82 3.15 21.34
CA PRO A 180 9.58 1.71 21.29
C PRO A 180 8.75 1.33 20.04
N VAL A 181 8.90 0.09 19.58
CA VAL A 181 7.93 -0.55 18.70
C VAL A 181 6.95 -1.34 19.58
N PRO A 182 5.64 -1.03 19.62
CA PRO A 182 4.68 -1.81 20.40
C PRO A 182 4.60 -3.26 19.89
N PRO A 183 4.30 -4.25 20.76
CA PRO A 183 4.18 -5.65 20.34
C PRO A 183 3.15 -5.82 19.22
N LYS A 184 3.56 -6.44 18.10
CA LYS A 184 2.69 -6.69 16.94
C LYS A 184 1.54 -7.62 17.31
N ALA A 185 0.38 -7.02 17.54
CA ALA A 185 -0.84 -7.68 17.97
C ALA A 185 -2.06 -6.84 17.53
N ALA A 186 -3.25 -7.44 17.57
CA ALA A 186 -4.52 -6.76 17.26
C ALA A 186 -4.97 -5.84 18.42
N THR A 187 -4.16 -4.84 18.77
CA THR A 187 -4.38 -3.90 19.86
C THR A 187 -4.53 -2.47 19.35
N ARG A 188 -5.18 -1.60 20.13
CA ARG A 188 -5.29 -0.16 19.81
C ARG A 188 -3.95 0.56 19.86
N GLU A 189 -3.00 0.09 20.67
CA GLU A 189 -1.66 0.65 20.79
C GLU A 189 -0.85 0.40 19.51
N TYR A 190 -0.79 -0.86 19.05
CA TYR A 190 -0.16 -1.19 17.78
C TYR A 190 -0.91 -0.58 16.59
N GLY A 191 -2.25 -0.48 16.67
CA GLY A 191 -3.08 0.21 15.67
C GLY A 191 -2.82 1.72 15.57
N HIS A 192 -2.64 2.40 16.71
CA HIS A 192 -2.21 3.81 16.75
C HIS A 192 -0.85 3.96 16.06
N TYR A 193 0.12 3.16 16.49
CA TYR A 193 1.48 3.16 15.96
C TYR A 193 1.51 2.94 14.43
N MET A 194 0.77 1.95 13.92
CA MET A 194 0.67 1.77 12.47
C MET A 194 0.00 2.96 11.77
N ALA A 195 -1.04 3.57 12.37
CA ALA A 195 -1.80 4.67 11.77
C ALA A 195 -1.08 6.04 11.77
N HIS A 196 -0.25 6.33 12.77
CA HIS A 196 0.48 7.59 12.92
C HIS A 196 1.95 7.49 12.49
N ASP A 197 2.61 6.39 12.81
CA ASP A 197 4.08 6.36 12.88
C ASP A 197 4.74 5.55 11.75
N VAL A 198 4.04 4.53 11.21
CA VAL A 198 4.56 3.63 10.16
C VAL A 198 3.90 3.84 8.79
N TYR A 199 2.56 3.82 8.71
CA TYR A 199 1.81 4.04 7.47
C TYR A 199 1.32 5.49 7.30
N ASP A 200 1.50 6.34 8.31
CA ASP A 200 1.14 7.77 8.33
C ASP A 200 -0.22 8.11 7.68
N CYS A 201 -1.23 7.31 8.04
CA CYS A 201 -2.61 7.58 7.70
C CYS A 201 -3.06 8.92 8.32
N ALA A 202 -2.50 9.29 9.47
CA ALA A 202 -2.81 10.52 10.18
C ALA A 202 -2.47 11.78 9.38
N SER A 203 -1.29 11.90 8.76
CA SER A 203 -0.95 13.08 7.95
C SER A 203 -1.75 13.14 6.65
N CYS A 204 -2.07 12.00 6.04
CA CYS A 204 -2.80 11.99 4.77
C CYS A 204 -4.30 12.25 4.97
N HIS A 205 -4.90 11.74 6.06
CA HIS A 205 -6.33 11.87 6.37
C HIS A 205 -6.65 12.98 7.39
N THR A 206 -5.78 13.96 7.57
CA THR A 206 -6.08 15.18 8.34
C THR A 206 -5.66 16.43 7.57
N ASP A 207 -6.51 17.46 7.54
CA ASP A 207 -6.33 18.64 6.69
C ASP A 207 -5.19 19.57 7.15
N GLY A 208 -4.70 20.41 6.22
CA GLY A 208 -3.61 21.36 6.43
C GLY A 208 -2.19 20.74 6.39
N PHE A 209 -1.16 21.57 6.60
CA PHE A 209 0.25 21.13 6.62
C PHE A 209 1.00 21.57 7.89
N SER A 210 0.28 21.87 8.98
CA SER A 210 0.90 22.15 10.29
C SER A 210 1.57 20.89 10.84
N PRO A 211 2.76 20.96 11.46
CA PRO A 211 3.41 19.81 12.09
C PRO A 211 2.54 19.18 13.20
N ARG A 212 1.66 19.98 13.82
CA ARG A 212 0.73 19.55 14.88
C ARG A 212 -0.65 19.10 14.37
N LYS A 213 -0.85 18.95 13.05
CA LYS A 213 -2.18 18.64 12.49
C LYS A 213 -2.72 17.25 12.88
N THR A 214 -1.84 16.33 13.27
CA THR A 214 -2.18 14.98 13.71
C THR A 214 -2.43 14.89 15.21
N GLU A 215 -2.53 16.04 15.90
CA GLU A 215 -2.86 16.13 17.32
C GLU A 215 -4.35 16.42 17.56
N GLY A 216 -4.84 16.02 18.73
CA GLY A 216 -6.18 16.34 19.17
C GLY A 216 -7.25 15.52 18.44
N ASP A 217 -8.33 16.20 18.07
CA ASP A 217 -9.66 15.59 18.08
C ASP A 217 -10.32 15.50 16.69
N ASP A 218 -9.82 16.28 15.72
CA ASP A 218 -10.25 16.27 14.30
C ASP A 218 -9.35 15.39 13.40
N VAL A 219 -8.41 14.65 13.99
CA VAL A 219 -7.51 13.71 13.28
C VAL A 219 -8.33 12.65 12.54
N PHE A 220 -7.86 12.24 11.36
CA PHE A 220 -8.54 11.28 10.46
C PHE A 220 -9.88 11.77 9.87
N ALA A 221 -10.32 13.00 10.14
CA ALA A 221 -11.56 13.56 9.57
C ALA A 221 -11.52 13.83 8.06
N GLY A 222 -10.35 13.67 7.41
CA GLY A 222 -10.14 13.91 5.98
C GLY A 222 -10.12 15.39 5.60
N GLY A 223 -9.95 15.66 4.31
CA GLY A 223 -10.02 17.01 3.74
C GLY A 223 -8.73 17.49 3.08
N MET A 224 -7.58 16.86 3.37
CA MET A 224 -6.29 17.26 2.79
C MET A 224 -6.33 17.20 1.26
N ALA A 225 -6.00 18.33 0.62
CA ALA A 225 -5.96 18.47 -0.83
C ALA A 225 -4.66 17.91 -1.46
N PHE A 226 -4.83 17.13 -2.51
CA PHE A 226 -3.78 16.60 -3.38
C PHE A 226 -4.14 16.81 -4.85
N VAL A 227 -3.16 16.63 -5.73
CA VAL A 227 -3.38 16.53 -7.18
C VAL A 227 -3.31 15.06 -7.59
N ASP A 228 -4.20 14.59 -8.45
CA ASP A 228 -4.11 13.24 -9.03
C ASP A 228 -3.22 13.23 -10.30
N PRO A 229 -2.83 12.06 -10.84
CA PRO A 229 -1.92 12.01 -11.99
C PRO A 229 -2.47 12.62 -13.29
N GLU A 230 -3.78 12.88 -13.35
CA GLU A 230 -4.46 13.58 -14.43
C GLU A 230 -4.54 15.10 -14.20
N GLY A 231 -4.00 15.62 -13.09
CA GLY A 231 -3.95 17.04 -12.75
C GLY A 231 -5.18 17.55 -12.01
N ARG A 232 -6.10 16.68 -11.57
CA ARG A 232 -7.34 17.09 -10.90
C ARG A 232 -7.14 17.20 -9.39
N ASN A 233 -7.76 18.19 -8.77
CA ASN A 233 -7.78 18.32 -7.31
C ASN A 233 -8.63 17.19 -6.70
N VAL A 234 -8.01 16.39 -5.85
CA VAL A 234 -8.66 15.35 -5.03
C VAL A 234 -8.40 15.63 -3.55
N HIS A 235 -9.27 15.13 -2.68
CA HIS A 235 -9.13 15.31 -1.24
C HIS A 235 -9.18 13.95 -0.53
N SER A 236 -8.46 13.80 0.59
CA SER A 236 -8.50 12.58 1.40
C SER A 236 -9.87 12.40 2.06
N SER A 237 -10.38 11.17 2.03
CA SER A 237 -11.63 10.80 2.69
C SER A 237 -11.53 10.96 4.20
N ASN A 238 -12.66 11.23 4.85
CA ASN A 238 -12.83 11.01 6.27
C ASN A 238 -12.73 9.49 6.56
N ILE A 239 -11.86 9.07 7.49
CA ILE A 239 -11.72 7.66 7.90
C ILE A 239 -12.04 7.41 9.37
N THR A 240 -12.69 8.36 10.05
CA THR A 240 -13.34 8.10 11.35
C THR A 240 -14.62 7.26 11.15
N PHE A 241 -15.06 6.55 12.19
CA PHE A 241 -16.30 5.74 12.17
C PHE A 241 -17.58 6.58 12.35
N HIS A 242 -17.75 7.56 11.47
CA HIS A 242 -18.96 8.37 11.33
C HIS A 242 -19.65 8.09 9.99
N GLU A 243 -20.94 8.44 9.85
CA GLU A 243 -21.73 8.39 8.58
C GLU A 243 -21.06 9.10 7.40
N THR A 244 -20.08 9.96 7.68
CA THR A 244 -19.31 10.67 6.66
C THR A 244 -18.02 9.96 6.21
N GLY A 245 -17.65 8.87 6.88
CA GLY A 245 -16.43 8.07 6.71
C GLY A 245 -16.72 6.57 6.73
N LEU A 246 -16.24 5.84 7.75
CA LEU A 246 -16.20 4.37 7.79
C LEU A 246 -17.39 3.67 8.48
N ALA A 247 -18.44 4.36 8.94
CA ALA A 247 -19.46 3.75 9.82
C ALA A 247 -20.09 2.43 9.31
N HIS A 248 -20.26 2.25 8.00
CA HIS A 248 -20.87 1.07 7.37
C HIS A 248 -19.86 0.06 6.77
N TRP A 249 -18.57 0.25 7.02
CA TRP A 249 -17.49 -0.63 6.55
C TRP A 249 -17.28 -1.79 7.54
N THR A 250 -17.00 -2.98 7.02
CA THR A 250 -16.49 -4.10 7.82
C THR A 250 -14.95 -4.09 7.92
N LEU A 251 -14.40 -5.01 8.71
CA LEU A 251 -12.95 -5.27 8.71
C LEU A 251 -12.48 -5.77 7.34
N GLU A 252 -13.21 -6.70 6.72
CA GLU A 252 -12.89 -7.24 5.39
C GLU A 252 -12.85 -6.13 4.32
N ASP A 253 -13.86 -5.26 4.35
CA ASP A 253 -13.96 -4.06 3.50
C ASP A 253 -12.79 -3.10 3.69
N PHE A 254 -12.38 -2.87 4.94
CA PHE A 254 -11.23 -2.03 5.27
C PHE A 254 -9.92 -2.67 4.78
N THR A 255 -9.69 -3.95 5.09
CA THR A 255 -8.49 -4.70 4.67
C THR A 255 -8.33 -4.65 3.16
N ARG A 256 -9.36 -5.03 2.40
CA ARG A 256 -9.37 -5.04 0.93
C ARG A 256 -9.18 -3.65 0.32
N ALA A 257 -9.74 -2.61 0.93
CA ALA A 257 -9.53 -1.24 0.47
C ALA A 257 -8.09 -0.76 0.70
N VAL A 258 -7.55 -0.96 1.90
CA VAL A 258 -6.23 -0.44 2.31
C VAL A 258 -5.08 -1.27 1.71
N ARG A 259 -5.23 -2.59 1.66
CA ARG A 259 -4.26 -3.51 1.05
C ARG A 259 -4.29 -3.42 -0.47
N ASP A 260 -5.46 -3.62 -1.09
CA ASP A 260 -5.58 -3.92 -2.53
C ASP A 260 -6.13 -2.76 -3.36
N GLY A 261 -6.59 -1.70 -2.70
CA GLY A 261 -7.10 -0.48 -3.33
C GLY A 261 -8.52 -0.62 -3.84
N LEU A 262 -9.34 -1.51 -3.28
CA LEU A 262 -10.71 -1.76 -3.72
C LEU A 262 -11.72 -1.37 -2.65
N ALA A 263 -12.48 -0.30 -2.88
CA ALA A 263 -13.55 0.11 -1.99
C ALA A 263 -14.74 -0.88 -2.03
N PRO A 264 -15.62 -0.91 -1.00
CA PRO A 264 -16.67 -1.93 -0.90
C PRO A 264 -17.83 -1.83 -1.91
N ASP A 265 -17.85 -0.81 -2.75
CA ASP A 265 -18.71 -0.71 -3.95
C ASP A 265 -18.08 -1.39 -5.19
N GLY A 266 -16.84 -1.88 -5.06
CA GLY A 266 -16.00 -2.42 -6.15
C GLY A 266 -15.09 -1.38 -6.81
N SER A 267 -15.08 -0.12 -6.36
CA SER A 267 -14.36 0.97 -7.04
C SER A 267 -12.90 1.11 -6.58
N VAL A 268 -11.99 1.21 -7.55
CA VAL A 268 -10.52 1.33 -7.32
C VAL A 268 -10.17 2.65 -6.66
N LEU A 269 -9.61 2.67 -5.44
CA LEU A 269 -9.20 3.87 -4.69
C LEU A 269 -8.37 4.84 -5.55
N ARG A 270 -8.60 6.16 -5.37
CA ARG A 270 -7.91 7.19 -6.14
C ARG A 270 -6.50 7.42 -5.63
N SER A 271 -5.57 7.59 -6.56
CA SER A 271 -4.27 8.25 -6.31
C SER A 271 -4.49 9.62 -5.64
N PRO A 272 -3.62 10.06 -4.71
CA PRO A 272 -2.34 9.45 -4.33
C PRO A 272 -2.43 8.33 -3.28
N MET A 273 -3.61 7.86 -2.86
CA MET A 273 -3.73 6.81 -1.83
C MET A 273 -2.86 5.58 -2.15
N PRO A 274 -1.90 5.20 -1.29
CA PRO A 274 -1.05 4.03 -1.49
C PRO A 274 -1.83 2.72 -1.26
N ARG A 275 -1.16 1.59 -1.46
CA ARG A 275 -1.69 0.24 -1.23
C ARG A 275 -0.73 -0.54 -0.36
N PHE A 276 -1.18 -0.88 0.82
CA PHE A 276 -0.37 -1.54 1.84
C PHE A 276 -0.36 -3.05 1.59
N ARG A 277 0.19 -3.48 0.44
CA ARG A 277 0.12 -4.86 -0.07
C ARG A 277 0.63 -5.92 0.91
N GLY A 278 1.69 -5.56 1.66
CA GLY A 278 2.31 -6.39 2.70
C GLY A 278 1.65 -6.31 4.08
N MET A 279 0.59 -5.52 4.26
CA MET A 279 -0.19 -5.47 5.50
C MET A 279 -0.86 -6.83 5.73
N ASP A 280 -0.64 -7.41 6.90
CA ASP A 280 -1.30 -8.66 7.32
C ASP A 280 -2.60 -8.43 8.09
N GLU A 281 -3.25 -9.53 8.47
CA GLU A 281 -4.52 -9.51 9.20
C GLU A 281 -4.40 -8.87 10.60
N VAL A 282 -3.22 -8.97 11.24
CA VAL A 282 -2.96 -8.40 12.57
C VAL A 282 -2.86 -6.88 12.47
N GLU A 283 -2.11 -6.39 11.47
CA GLU A 283 -1.98 -4.95 11.17
C GLU A 283 -3.31 -4.35 10.72
N ALA A 284 -4.02 -5.00 9.80
CA ALA A 284 -5.33 -4.55 9.34
C ALA A 284 -6.36 -4.51 10.48
N ARG A 285 -6.38 -5.51 11.35
CA ARG A 285 -7.26 -5.57 12.53
C ARG A 285 -6.91 -4.49 13.56
N ALA A 286 -5.63 -4.28 13.85
CA ALA A 286 -5.16 -3.26 14.78
C ALA A 286 -5.52 -1.85 14.31
N LEU A 287 -5.26 -1.53 13.04
CA LEU A 287 -5.64 -0.27 12.39
C LEU A 287 -7.16 -0.03 12.45
N TYR A 288 -7.96 -1.05 12.11
CA TYR A 288 -9.42 -0.98 12.15
C TYR A 288 -9.95 -0.72 13.57
N ASP A 289 -9.48 -1.46 14.57
CA ASP A 289 -9.90 -1.28 15.97
C ASP A 289 -9.42 0.04 16.58
N TYR A 290 -8.26 0.55 16.15
CA TYR A 290 -7.79 1.88 16.55
C TYR A 290 -8.67 2.98 15.93
N LEU A 291 -8.93 2.95 14.62
CA LEU A 291 -9.82 3.92 13.96
C LEU A 291 -11.26 3.87 14.51
N ARG A 292 -11.74 2.70 14.96
CA ARG A 292 -13.00 2.55 15.70
C ARG A 292 -13.01 3.15 17.11
N SER A 293 -11.84 3.49 17.66
CA SER A 293 -11.68 4.13 18.96
C SER A 293 -11.42 5.65 18.89
N VAL A 294 -11.07 6.16 17.71
CA VAL A 294 -10.98 7.60 17.43
C VAL A 294 -12.39 8.23 17.49
N PRO A 295 -12.55 9.45 18.05
CA PRO A 295 -13.82 10.17 18.05
C PRO A 295 -14.44 10.29 16.63
N PRO A 296 -15.71 9.91 16.43
CA PRO A 296 -16.35 9.96 15.12
C PRO A 296 -16.58 11.41 14.67
N ARG A 297 -16.07 11.80 13.49
CA ARG A 297 -16.15 13.19 12.99
C ARG A 297 -17.04 13.37 11.78
N LYS A 298 -17.90 14.40 11.82
CA LYS A 298 -18.77 14.81 10.72
C LYS A 298 -18.07 15.77 9.75
N ASN A 299 -17.34 15.23 8.79
CA ASN A 299 -16.73 16.02 7.70
C ASN A 299 -17.22 15.56 6.31
N ALA A 300 -17.80 16.47 5.53
CA ALA A 300 -18.31 16.23 4.19
C ALA A 300 -17.35 16.70 3.09
N VAL A 301 -16.17 16.07 3.05
CA VAL A 301 -15.11 16.30 2.06
C VAL A 301 -15.67 16.30 0.63
N LYS A 302 -15.65 17.46 -0.03
CA LYS A 302 -16.22 17.66 -1.37
C LYS A 302 -15.41 16.88 -2.41
N GLY A 303 -16.09 16.00 -3.15
CA GLY A 303 -15.46 15.11 -4.12
C GLY A 303 -14.85 13.84 -3.51
N ALA A 304 -14.99 13.58 -2.20
CA ALA A 304 -14.89 12.21 -1.68
C ALA A 304 -15.97 11.31 -2.33
N ARG A 305 -15.84 9.99 -2.18
CA ARG A 305 -16.78 9.04 -2.80
C ARG A 305 -18.19 9.13 -2.20
N PRO A 306 -19.21 8.64 -2.92
CA PRO A 306 -20.44 8.18 -2.29
C PRO A 306 -20.08 7.31 -1.07
N ARG A 307 -20.70 7.56 0.07
CA ARG A 307 -20.53 6.68 1.23
C ARG A 307 -21.37 5.43 1.04
N LEU A 308 -20.90 4.34 1.62
CA LEU A 308 -21.78 3.25 2.00
C LEU A 308 -22.79 3.78 3.03
N THR A 309 -24.05 3.48 2.80
CA THR A 309 -25.14 3.52 3.76
C THR A 309 -25.46 2.09 4.21
N ALA A 310 -26.30 1.92 5.23
CA ALA A 310 -26.84 0.62 5.61
C ALA A 310 -27.60 -0.10 4.47
N GLU A 311 -28.05 0.63 3.44
CA GLU A 311 -28.78 0.13 2.27
C GLU A 311 -27.86 -0.18 1.07
N SER A 312 -26.55 0.07 1.18
CA SER A 312 -25.63 -0.04 0.05
C SER A 312 -25.31 -1.48 -0.33
N VAL A 313 -25.75 -1.88 -1.52
CA VAL A 313 -25.53 -3.23 -2.08
C VAL A 313 -24.04 -3.49 -2.30
N ARG A 314 -23.45 -4.33 -1.45
CA ARG A 314 -22.08 -4.83 -1.62
C ARG A 314 -22.02 -5.80 -2.81
N PRO A 315 -20.92 -5.82 -3.60
CA PRO A 315 -20.62 -6.92 -4.49
C PRO A 315 -20.59 -8.25 -3.71
N LYS A 316 -21.02 -9.35 -4.34
CA LYS A 316 -20.59 -10.69 -3.89
C LYS A 316 -19.12 -10.86 -4.30
N TRP A 317 -18.25 -10.97 -3.30
CA TRP A 317 -16.85 -11.37 -3.49
C TRP A 317 -16.82 -12.90 -3.60
N GLY A 318 -16.00 -13.44 -4.51
CA GLY A 318 -16.27 -14.72 -5.17
C GLY A 318 -15.92 -15.98 -4.37
N ALA A 319 -16.91 -16.58 -3.71
CA ALA A 319 -16.88 -17.97 -3.25
C ALA A 319 -18.24 -18.70 -3.36
N GLU A 320 -19.33 -18.03 -2.95
CA GLU A 320 -20.66 -18.65 -2.74
C GLU A 320 -21.29 -19.32 -3.99
N GLU A 321 -21.00 -18.84 -5.22
CA GLU A 321 -21.59 -19.41 -6.45
C GLU A 321 -21.21 -20.88 -6.70
N ALA A 322 -20.24 -21.43 -5.96
CA ALA A 322 -19.84 -22.84 -6.02
C ALA A 322 -20.77 -23.78 -5.22
N GLU A 323 -21.35 -23.32 -4.11
CA GLU A 323 -22.27 -24.15 -3.29
C GLU A 323 -23.66 -24.22 -3.92
N GLU A 324 -24.19 -23.09 -4.40
CA GLU A 324 -25.53 -23.03 -5.01
C GLU A 324 -25.62 -23.90 -6.28
N GLN A 325 -24.52 -24.03 -7.04
CA GLN A 325 -24.42 -24.92 -8.21
C GLN A 325 -24.10 -26.39 -7.88
N SER A 326 -23.75 -26.74 -6.64
CA SER A 326 -23.56 -28.13 -6.20
C SER A 326 -24.76 -28.69 -5.44
N ALA A 327 -25.58 -27.83 -4.80
CA ALA A 327 -26.84 -28.21 -4.16
C ALA A 327 -27.89 -28.77 -5.15
N GLU A 328 -27.94 -28.29 -6.40
CA GLU A 328 -28.87 -28.80 -7.42
C GLU A 328 -28.49 -30.20 -7.97
N VAL A 329 -27.28 -30.71 -7.71
CA VAL A 329 -26.82 -32.02 -8.21
C VAL A 329 -26.95 -33.10 -7.13
N ARG A 330 -28.20 -33.42 -6.76
CA ARG A 330 -28.48 -34.66 -6.03
C ARG A 330 -28.27 -35.85 -6.98
N PRO A 331 -27.37 -36.80 -6.70
CA PRO A 331 -27.26 -38.01 -7.51
C PRO A 331 -28.44 -38.94 -7.23
N ASP A 332 -29.09 -39.45 -8.27
CA ASP A 332 -30.00 -40.59 -8.16
C ASP A 332 -29.19 -41.83 -7.76
N ALA A 333 -29.24 -42.18 -6.48
CA ALA A 333 -28.60 -43.38 -5.95
C ALA A 333 -29.39 -44.63 -6.38
N ALA A 334 -28.95 -45.27 -7.46
CA ALA A 334 -29.57 -46.48 -7.96
C ALA A 334 -29.42 -47.65 -6.97
N GLN A 335 -30.56 -48.23 -6.59
CA GLN A 335 -30.81 -49.63 -6.18
C GLN A 335 -29.57 -50.44 -5.72
N ALA A 336 -29.43 -50.59 -4.40
CA ALA A 336 -28.78 -51.76 -3.79
C ALA A 336 -29.83 -52.59 -3.03
N SER A 337 -29.72 -53.92 -3.09
CA SER A 337 -30.71 -54.86 -2.56
C SER A 337 -30.64 -55.04 -1.04
N ALA A 338 -31.79 -55.27 -0.41
CA ALA A 338 -31.90 -55.72 0.98
C ALA A 338 -31.31 -57.14 1.17
N PRO A 339 -31.09 -57.56 2.42
CA PRO A 339 -32.09 -58.44 3.02
C PRO A 339 -32.84 -57.84 4.22
N ASP A 340 -33.95 -58.48 4.57
CA ASP A 340 -34.85 -58.16 5.68
C ASP A 340 -34.44 -58.91 6.95
N GLU A 341 -34.50 -58.25 8.12
CA GLU A 341 -35.26 -58.82 9.24
C GLU A 341 -35.66 -57.78 10.31
N THR A 342 -36.86 -58.04 10.83
CA THR A 342 -37.68 -57.33 11.83
C THR A 342 -37.02 -57.14 13.23
N ARG A 343 -37.54 -56.39 14.24
CA ARG A 343 -38.83 -55.69 14.47
C ARG A 343 -38.79 -54.74 15.69
N THR A 344 -39.71 -53.76 15.75
CA THR A 344 -40.28 -53.08 16.95
C THR A 344 -39.39 -52.34 17.98
N GLY A 345 -39.76 -51.09 18.29
CA GLY A 345 -39.37 -50.36 19.52
C GLY A 345 -39.62 -48.86 19.39
N ASP A 346 -40.55 -48.28 20.17
CA ASP A 346 -41.04 -46.91 19.97
C ASP A 346 -41.35 -46.18 21.31
N VAL A 347 -41.28 -44.84 21.30
CA VAL A 347 -41.71 -43.87 22.35
C VAL A 347 -40.95 -43.90 23.74
N PRO A 348 -41.09 -42.90 24.67
CA PRO A 348 -39.93 -42.01 24.94
C PRO A 348 -39.66 -41.57 26.43
N ASN A 349 -38.76 -40.58 26.57
CA ASN A 349 -38.81 -39.44 27.53
C ASN A 349 -38.48 -39.61 29.03
N ALA A 350 -37.34 -39.02 29.43
CA ALA A 350 -37.21 -38.16 30.63
C ALA A 350 -36.08 -37.14 30.35
N SER A 351 -36.12 -35.82 30.63
CA SER A 351 -36.83 -35.00 31.63
C SER A 351 -36.28 -35.06 33.07
N ALA A 352 -35.23 -34.28 33.35
CA ALA A 352 -34.78 -33.95 34.72
C ALA A 352 -34.06 -32.59 34.78
N SER A 353 -34.71 -31.58 35.35
CA SER A 353 -34.09 -30.31 35.77
C SER A 353 -34.07 -30.25 37.30
N VAL A 354 -33.01 -29.73 37.91
CA VAL A 354 -32.96 -29.43 39.36
C VAL A 354 -32.53 -27.97 39.56
N LYS A 355 -33.13 -27.30 40.55
CA LYS A 355 -32.84 -25.91 40.93
C LYS A 355 -32.16 -25.84 42.30
N GLY A 356 -31.29 -24.84 42.45
CA GLY A 356 -30.77 -24.25 43.69
C GLY A 356 -29.77 -23.17 43.26
N ALA A 357 -29.92 -21.87 43.56
CA ALA A 357 -30.13 -21.19 44.84
C ALA A 357 -28.99 -21.50 45.84
N GLY A 358 -28.17 -20.54 46.28
CA GLY A 358 -28.05 -19.12 45.91
C GLY A 358 -27.60 -18.28 47.12
N GLU A 359 -26.85 -17.19 46.91
CA GLU A 359 -26.64 -16.08 47.87
C GLU A 359 -25.99 -14.89 47.12
N GLU A 360 -26.18 -13.65 47.60
CA GLU A 360 -25.55 -12.43 47.07
C GLU A 360 -24.52 -11.84 48.05
N THR A 361 -23.43 -11.24 47.54
CA THR A 361 -22.77 -10.10 48.21
C THR A 361 -22.37 -9.05 47.17
N SER A 362 -22.52 -7.76 47.48
CA SER A 362 -22.43 -6.65 46.52
C SER A 362 -21.56 -5.48 47.01
N ALA A 363 -21.28 -4.55 46.08
CA ALA A 363 -20.80 -3.16 46.27
C ALA A 363 -19.27 -2.91 46.28
N PRO A 364 -18.80 -1.66 46.09
CA PRO A 364 -19.03 -0.80 44.91
C PRO A 364 -17.70 -0.14 44.38
N PRO A 365 -17.68 0.80 43.40
CA PRO A 365 -16.46 1.16 42.65
C PRO A 365 -15.68 2.39 43.15
N VAL A 366 -14.45 2.60 42.65
CA VAL A 366 -13.61 3.78 42.94
C VAL A 366 -12.92 4.35 41.70
N SER A 367 -13.14 5.64 41.42
CA SER A 367 -12.34 6.57 40.60
C SER A 367 -12.98 7.97 40.69
N PRO A 368 -12.30 9.08 40.35
CA PRO A 368 -10.94 9.21 39.79
C PRO A 368 -9.97 10.01 40.70
N ALA A 369 -8.72 10.18 40.25
CA ALA A 369 -7.81 11.20 40.73
C ALA A 369 -7.08 11.88 39.54
N GLN A 370 -6.86 13.20 39.63
CA GLN A 370 -6.12 14.01 38.66
C GLN A 370 -5.00 14.81 39.37
N PRO A 371 -4.08 15.48 38.65
CA PRO A 371 -2.64 15.40 38.98
C PRO A 371 -2.10 16.55 39.84
N PRO A 372 -0.88 16.38 40.40
CA PRO A 372 -0.02 17.50 40.78
C PRO A 372 0.59 18.16 39.54
N ALA A 373 0.91 19.46 39.64
CA ALA A 373 1.42 20.25 38.53
C ALA A 373 2.90 20.67 38.69
N SER A 374 3.51 21.03 37.55
CA SER A 374 4.59 22.01 37.38
C SER A 374 5.56 22.29 38.54
N HIS A 375 6.85 22.03 38.32
CA HIS A 375 7.94 22.78 38.97
C HIS A 375 8.85 23.43 37.92
N GLN A 376 9.17 24.71 38.16
CA GLN A 376 10.25 25.43 37.45
C GLN A 376 11.55 25.31 38.25
N GLY A 377 12.69 25.32 37.56
CA GLY A 377 14.04 25.24 38.14
C GLY A 377 15.07 25.14 37.01
N THR A 378 15.42 26.24 36.35
CA THR A 378 16.59 27.12 36.64
C THR A 378 17.89 26.65 35.98
N GLN A 379 18.68 27.62 35.52
CA GLN A 379 19.88 27.42 34.70
C GLN A 379 21.08 26.93 35.52
N GLY A 380 22.05 26.31 34.83
CA GLY A 380 23.36 25.98 35.35
C GLY A 380 24.30 25.56 34.21
N GLU A 381 25.23 26.45 33.85
CA GLU A 381 26.35 26.14 32.96
C GLU A 381 27.48 25.48 33.78
N ASP A 382 28.21 24.49 33.25
CA ASP A 382 29.68 24.65 33.11
C ASP A 382 30.44 23.54 32.35
N ALA A 383 31.55 24.00 31.75
CA ALA A 383 32.83 23.37 31.36
C ALA A 383 33.03 21.82 31.23
N HIS A 384 33.46 21.45 30.03
CA HIS A 384 34.67 20.65 29.69
C HIS A 384 35.12 19.44 30.56
N ALA A 385 35.18 18.26 29.92
CA ALA A 385 36.33 17.36 30.01
C ALA A 385 36.52 16.59 28.69
N ALA A 386 37.77 16.40 28.24
CA ALA A 386 38.09 15.61 27.05
C ALA A 386 39.10 14.50 27.39
N VAL A 387 38.80 13.26 26.99
CA VAL A 387 39.71 12.12 27.09
C VAL A 387 39.59 11.25 25.84
N THR A 388 40.67 11.14 25.08
CA THR A 388 40.97 9.96 24.25
C THR A 388 42.09 9.17 24.93
N PRO A 389 42.31 7.89 24.54
CA PRO A 389 43.50 7.69 23.70
C PRO A 389 43.40 6.55 22.67
N SER A 390 44.09 6.79 21.53
CA SER A 390 44.95 5.88 20.74
C SER A 390 44.50 4.47 20.26
N ALA A 391 45.10 4.07 19.13
CA ALA A 391 44.87 2.80 18.42
C ALA A 391 46.17 2.02 18.11
N SER A 392 46.03 0.77 17.64
CA SER A 392 47.01 -0.08 16.91
C SER A 392 46.21 -1.25 16.28
N ALA A 393 46.33 -1.67 15.01
CA ALA A 393 47.48 -2.18 14.23
C ALA A 393 47.91 -3.62 14.67
N THR A 394 48.06 -4.65 13.82
CA THR A 394 47.94 -4.85 12.34
C THR A 394 47.68 -6.38 12.06
N ALA A 395 47.71 -7.05 10.88
CA ALA A 395 48.26 -6.80 9.54
C ALA A 395 47.62 -7.66 8.39
N SER A 396 47.56 -7.10 7.17
CA SER A 396 48.03 -7.66 5.86
C SER A 396 47.62 -9.04 5.26
N GLY A 397 47.16 -9.00 3.99
CA GLY A 397 47.37 -10.02 2.93
C GLY A 397 46.24 -11.03 2.66
N SER A 398 46.11 -11.67 1.48
CA SER A 398 46.65 -11.33 0.15
C SER A 398 46.05 -12.21 -0.99
N ALA A 399 46.10 -11.70 -2.24
CA ALA A 399 46.00 -12.40 -3.55
C ALA A 399 44.69 -13.09 -4.03
N MET A 400 44.45 -12.98 -5.35
CA MET A 400 43.55 -13.83 -6.15
C MET A 400 44.35 -14.92 -6.90
N PRO A 401 43.69 -15.83 -7.64
CA PRO A 401 44.07 -16.03 -9.04
C PRO A 401 42.89 -16.05 -10.04
N THR A 402 43.20 -16.25 -11.33
CA THR A 402 42.36 -15.96 -12.51
C THR A 402 41.74 -17.20 -13.20
N ALA A 403 40.74 -16.97 -14.06
CA ALA A 403 40.20 -17.97 -15.03
C ALA A 403 41.18 -18.28 -16.18
N PRO A 404 41.00 -19.39 -16.94
CA PRO A 404 40.08 -19.45 -18.11
C PRO A 404 39.29 -20.79 -18.19
N GLY A 405 38.44 -21.13 -19.18
CA GLY A 405 37.84 -20.39 -20.31
C GLY A 405 37.25 -21.31 -21.41
N ALA A 406 36.44 -20.74 -22.32
CA ALA A 406 36.07 -21.22 -23.67
C ALA A 406 35.23 -22.52 -23.93
N THR A 407 33.94 -22.28 -24.28
CA THR A 407 33.18 -22.82 -25.45
C THR A 407 33.08 -24.32 -25.80
N GLY A 408 31.84 -24.78 -26.06
CA GLY A 408 31.54 -25.94 -26.93
C GLY A 408 30.05 -26.03 -27.33
N LYS A 409 29.76 -26.04 -28.65
CA LYS A 409 28.41 -26.29 -29.22
C LYS A 409 28.39 -27.59 -30.02
N SER A 410 27.29 -28.33 -30.00
CA SER A 410 26.50 -28.66 -31.21
C SER A 410 25.18 -29.36 -30.84
N ALA A 411 24.34 -29.67 -31.82
CA ALA A 411 22.99 -30.22 -31.62
C ALA A 411 22.62 -31.33 -32.62
N ALA A 412 21.65 -32.14 -32.19
CA ALA A 412 20.62 -32.85 -32.96
C ALA A 412 20.97 -33.65 -34.24
N SER A 413 20.43 -34.87 -34.33
CA SER A 413 19.61 -35.31 -35.48
C SER A 413 18.80 -36.56 -35.14
N ALA A 414 17.66 -36.72 -35.80
CA ALA A 414 16.90 -37.96 -35.93
C ALA A 414 16.81 -38.33 -37.42
N PRO A 415 16.39 -39.55 -37.76
CA PRO A 415 15.66 -39.76 -39.00
C PRO A 415 14.34 -40.54 -38.79
N SER A 416 13.58 -40.67 -39.88
CA SER A 416 12.15 -41.02 -39.87
C SER A 416 11.83 -42.23 -40.78
N ALA A 417 10.53 -42.59 -40.80
CA ALA A 417 9.77 -43.21 -41.88
C ALA A 417 9.48 -44.72 -41.83
N GLN A 418 8.36 -45.06 -42.47
CA GLN A 418 7.68 -46.35 -42.62
C GLN A 418 7.65 -46.67 -44.15
N PRO A 419 7.20 -47.85 -44.65
CA PRO A 419 5.74 -48.10 -44.78
C PRO A 419 5.26 -49.58 -44.90
N ASP A 420 3.93 -49.72 -45.06
CA ASP A 420 3.15 -50.67 -45.91
C ASP A 420 2.71 -52.13 -45.52
N ALA A 421 1.42 -52.35 -45.85
CA ALA A 421 0.76 -53.55 -46.43
C ALA A 421 0.39 -54.82 -45.61
N ALA A 422 -0.82 -54.78 -45.02
CA ALA A 422 -1.97 -55.69 -45.21
C ALA A 422 -1.84 -57.23 -45.41
N ASN A 423 -2.70 -57.99 -44.70
CA ASN A 423 -3.52 -59.08 -45.29
C ASN A 423 -4.85 -59.28 -44.51
N THR A 424 -5.81 -60.02 -45.06
CA THR A 424 -7.22 -60.11 -44.60
C THR A 424 -7.70 -61.54 -44.28
N ALA A 425 -8.65 -61.64 -43.35
CA ALA A 425 -9.57 -62.78 -43.19
C ALA A 425 -10.88 -62.28 -42.52
N ALA A 426 -12.01 -62.96 -42.74
CA ALA A 426 -13.34 -62.45 -42.38
C ALA A 426 -14.24 -63.48 -41.68
N ALA A 427 -15.21 -63.00 -40.90
CA ALA A 427 -16.33 -63.78 -40.36
C ALA A 427 -17.62 -62.93 -40.36
N GLY A 428 -18.77 -63.60 -40.46
CA GLY A 428 -20.09 -63.01 -40.74
C GLY A 428 -20.83 -62.37 -39.55
N PRO A 429 -22.07 -61.88 -39.79
CA PRO A 429 -22.65 -60.78 -39.04
C PRO A 429 -23.57 -61.19 -37.87
N SER A 430 -23.80 -60.25 -36.95
CA SER A 430 -24.95 -60.23 -36.06
C SER A 430 -25.58 -58.83 -36.06
N THR A 431 -26.88 -58.75 -36.37
CA THR A 431 -27.61 -57.49 -36.52
C THR A 431 -28.49 -57.22 -35.30
N LEU A 432 -28.19 -56.18 -34.54
CA LEU A 432 -29.08 -55.61 -33.53
C LEU A 432 -29.27 -54.12 -33.79
N ALA A 433 -30.52 -53.67 -33.84
CA ALA A 433 -30.87 -52.31 -34.22
C ALA A 433 -30.88 -51.35 -33.02
N SER A 434 -30.06 -50.30 -33.08
CA SER A 434 -30.01 -49.27 -32.04
C SER A 434 -31.19 -48.29 -32.15
N LYS A 435 -31.92 -48.09 -31.05
CA LYS A 435 -32.90 -47.00 -30.91
C LYS A 435 -32.20 -45.62 -30.96
N PRO A 436 -32.85 -44.57 -31.50
CA PRO A 436 -32.33 -43.21 -31.40
C PRO A 436 -32.34 -42.71 -29.95
N ALA A 437 -31.30 -41.96 -29.57
CA ALA A 437 -31.16 -41.39 -28.24
C ALA A 437 -32.12 -40.19 -28.03
N PRO A 438 -32.64 -39.97 -26.81
CA PRO A 438 -33.52 -38.84 -26.51
C PRO A 438 -32.79 -37.50 -26.60
N THR A 439 -33.45 -36.48 -27.15
CA THR A 439 -32.89 -35.13 -27.31
C THR A 439 -32.79 -34.40 -25.97
N ARG A 440 -31.56 -34.30 -25.44
CA ARG A 440 -31.25 -33.52 -24.24
C ARG A 440 -31.60 -32.04 -24.48
N LYS A 441 -32.51 -31.48 -23.66
CA LYS A 441 -32.84 -30.04 -23.69
C LYS A 441 -31.57 -29.19 -23.54
N PRO A 442 -31.43 -28.06 -24.25
CA PRO A 442 -30.29 -27.17 -24.07
C PRO A 442 -30.15 -26.72 -22.62
N ARG A 443 -28.94 -26.83 -22.06
CA ARG A 443 -28.60 -26.19 -20.77
C ARG A 443 -28.80 -24.67 -20.95
N PRO A 444 -29.47 -23.96 -20.01
CA PRO A 444 -29.63 -22.52 -20.12
C PRO A 444 -28.25 -21.86 -20.27
N ALA A 445 -28.15 -20.93 -21.23
CA ALA A 445 -26.90 -20.23 -21.49
C ALA A 445 -26.54 -19.38 -20.25
N ALA A 446 -25.34 -19.60 -19.70
CA ALA A 446 -24.85 -18.79 -18.59
C ALA A 446 -24.88 -17.30 -18.97
N PRO A 447 -25.18 -16.39 -18.03
CA PRO A 447 -25.34 -14.96 -18.31
C PRO A 447 -24.13 -14.40 -19.04
N LYS A 448 -24.39 -13.61 -20.09
CA LYS A 448 -23.34 -12.93 -20.85
C LYS A 448 -22.75 -11.82 -19.99
N VAL A 449 -21.44 -11.91 -19.72
CA VAL A 449 -20.71 -10.85 -19.04
C VAL A 449 -20.71 -9.59 -19.92
N ASP A 450 -21.34 -8.52 -19.45
CA ASP A 450 -21.22 -7.19 -20.03
C ASP A 450 -19.84 -6.62 -19.69
N ALA A 451 -18.85 -6.97 -20.53
CA ALA A 451 -17.48 -6.53 -20.36
C ALA A 451 -17.32 -4.98 -20.39
N PRO A 452 -17.99 -4.19 -21.25
CA PRO A 452 -17.99 -2.73 -21.14
C PRO A 452 -18.45 -2.23 -19.75
N ALA A 453 -19.63 -2.67 -19.27
CA ALA A 453 -20.17 -2.21 -18.00
C ALA A 453 -19.29 -2.67 -16.83
N LEU A 454 -18.79 -3.90 -16.87
CA LEU A 454 -17.85 -4.43 -15.88
C LEU A 454 -16.53 -3.64 -15.85
N PHE A 455 -15.98 -3.27 -17.01
CA PHE A 455 -14.73 -2.49 -17.10
C PHE A 455 -14.85 -1.09 -16.46
N VAL A 456 -16.04 -0.49 -16.55
CA VAL A 456 -16.35 0.77 -15.85
C VAL A 456 -16.60 0.53 -14.36
N LYS A 457 -17.38 -0.50 -14.00
CA LYS A 457 -17.69 -0.86 -12.60
C LYS A 457 -16.44 -1.18 -11.78
N LEU A 458 -15.52 -1.98 -12.33
CA LEU A 458 -14.22 -2.32 -11.75
C LEU A 458 -13.23 -1.15 -11.76
N GLY A 459 -13.66 0.08 -12.09
CA GLY A 459 -12.82 1.28 -12.10
C GLY A 459 -11.69 1.31 -13.13
N CYS A 460 -11.51 0.24 -13.93
CA CYS A 460 -10.42 0.10 -14.89
C CYS A 460 -10.36 1.26 -15.89
N ALA A 461 -11.53 1.80 -16.26
CA ALA A 461 -11.64 3.00 -17.09
C ALA A 461 -10.80 4.19 -16.59
N SER A 462 -10.63 4.38 -15.27
CA SER A 462 -9.86 5.50 -14.72
C SER A 462 -8.36 5.45 -15.07
N CYS A 463 -7.81 4.25 -15.28
CA CYS A 463 -6.42 4.05 -15.69
C CYS A 463 -6.26 3.78 -17.19
N HIS A 464 -7.29 3.22 -17.85
CA HIS A 464 -7.13 2.54 -19.14
C HIS A 464 -8.11 3.01 -20.26
N ALA A 465 -9.07 3.90 -19.98
CA ALA A 465 -9.89 4.51 -21.03
C ALA A 465 -9.04 5.40 -21.98
N PRO A 466 -9.52 5.73 -23.19
CA PRO A 466 -8.81 6.62 -24.10
C PRO A 466 -8.47 7.96 -23.43
N GLY A 467 -7.18 8.29 -23.37
CA GLY A 467 -6.64 9.49 -22.70
C GLY A 467 -6.13 9.28 -21.27
N ALA A 468 -6.41 8.14 -20.62
CA ALA A 468 -5.97 7.85 -19.25
C ALA A 468 -4.48 7.41 -19.17
N ARG A 469 -3.84 7.63 -18.01
CA ARG A 469 -2.39 7.47 -17.77
C ARG A 469 -1.78 6.14 -18.22
N TYR A 470 -2.55 5.04 -18.21
CA TYR A 470 -2.09 3.70 -18.54
C TYR A 470 -2.80 3.12 -19.78
N HIS A 471 -3.40 3.97 -20.62
CA HIS A 471 -4.04 3.56 -21.87
C HIS A 471 -3.05 2.88 -22.83
N ASP A 472 -1.93 3.53 -23.14
CA ASP A 472 -0.97 3.07 -24.16
C ASP A 472 -0.30 1.72 -23.81
N ARG A 473 -0.26 1.35 -22.52
CA ARG A 473 0.23 0.04 -22.08
C ARG A 473 -0.61 -1.11 -22.66
N LEU A 474 -1.87 -0.85 -23.00
CA LEU A 474 -2.80 -1.82 -23.56
C LEU A 474 -2.43 -2.23 -24.99
N ALA A 475 -1.56 -1.48 -25.69
CA ALA A 475 -0.97 -1.93 -26.95
C ALA A 475 -0.25 -3.29 -26.81
N LYS A 476 0.34 -3.57 -25.65
CA LYS A 476 1.00 -4.86 -25.34
C LYS A 476 -0.02 -6.02 -25.19
N VAL A 477 -1.31 -5.75 -24.99
CA VAL A 477 -2.36 -6.76 -24.77
C VAL A 477 -2.67 -7.53 -26.07
N ALA A 478 -2.38 -6.97 -27.24
CA ALA A 478 -2.56 -7.67 -28.52
C ALA A 478 -1.67 -8.93 -28.62
N SER A 479 -0.39 -8.82 -28.26
CA SER A 479 0.62 -9.88 -28.42
C SER A 479 0.72 -10.88 -27.26
N ARG A 480 0.12 -10.61 -26.10
CA ARG A 480 0.07 -11.55 -24.96
C ARG A 480 -1.05 -12.58 -25.08
N SER A 481 -0.86 -13.75 -24.48
CA SER A 481 -1.83 -14.85 -24.54
C SER A 481 -3.06 -14.58 -23.67
N GLU A 482 -4.21 -15.16 -24.02
CA GLU A 482 -5.44 -14.95 -23.23
C GLU A 482 -5.30 -15.46 -21.78
N ALA A 483 -4.67 -16.62 -21.57
CA ALA A 483 -4.50 -17.19 -20.23
C ALA A 483 -3.55 -16.36 -19.36
N GLU A 484 -2.46 -15.84 -19.94
CA GLU A 484 -1.54 -14.91 -19.28
C GLU A 484 -2.24 -13.61 -18.88
N LEU A 485 -2.99 -13.01 -19.80
CA LEU A 485 -3.75 -11.78 -19.55
C LEU A 485 -4.85 -11.98 -18.50
N VAL A 486 -5.49 -13.16 -18.46
CA VAL A 486 -6.47 -13.50 -17.42
C VAL A 486 -5.81 -13.62 -16.04
N ARG A 487 -4.63 -14.25 -15.95
CA ARG A 487 -3.86 -14.30 -14.69
C ARG A 487 -3.39 -12.90 -14.28
N TRP A 488 -2.86 -12.10 -15.20
CA TRP A 488 -2.46 -10.72 -14.96
C TRP A 488 -3.63 -9.85 -14.46
N VAL A 489 -4.81 -9.93 -15.11
CA VAL A 489 -5.96 -9.12 -14.71
C VAL A 489 -6.48 -9.49 -13.31
N ARG A 490 -6.34 -10.75 -12.89
CA ARG A 490 -6.74 -11.17 -11.53
C ARG A 490 -5.66 -10.88 -10.48
N ASN A 491 -4.39 -11.11 -10.78
CA ASN A 491 -3.27 -11.08 -9.83
C ASN A 491 -2.04 -10.31 -10.41
N PRO A 492 -2.16 -9.02 -10.76
CA PRO A 492 -1.09 -8.31 -11.49
C PRO A 492 0.21 -8.18 -10.69
N GLU A 493 0.12 -8.13 -9.36
CA GLU A 493 1.27 -8.06 -8.43
C GLU A 493 2.18 -9.30 -8.50
N GLN A 494 1.64 -10.49 -8.85
CA GLN A 494 2.43 -11.71 -9.09
C GLN A 494 3.32 -11.62 -10.36
N PHE A 495 3.08 -10.62 -11.22
CA PHE A 495 3.81 -10.41 -12.47
C PHE A 495 4.60 -9.10 -12.49
N LEU A 496 4.21 -8.11 -11.69
CA LEU A 496 4.91 -6.84 -11.52
C LEU A 496 4.74 -6.35 -10.07
N PRO A 497 5.72 -6.59 -9.19
CA PRO A 497 5.74 -6.03 -7.84
C PRO A 497 5.59 -4.50 -7.83
N GLY A 498 4.86 -3.98 -6.85
CA GLY A 498 4.53 -2.55 -6.74
C GLY A 498 3.63 -1.99 -7.87
N THR A 499 3.02 -2.85 -8.70
CA THR A 499 2.11 -2.42 -9.78
C THR A 499 0.95 -1.55 -9.26
N PRO A 500 0.61 -0.43 -9.95
CA PRO A 500 -0.55 0.38 -9.62
C PRO A 500 -1.89 -0.28 -10.01
N MET A 501 -1.90 -1.52 -10.52
CA MET A 501 -3.13 -2.27 -10.79
C MET A 501 -3.63 -3.03 -9.54
N PRO A 502 -4.93 -2.93 -9.16
CA PRO A 502 -5.52 -3.72 -8.07
C PRO A 502 -5.56 -5.22 -8.36
N THR A 503 -5.72 -6.03 -7.31
CA THR A 503 -5.93 -7.47 -7.42
C THR A 503 -7.41 -7.76 -7.50
N TYR A 504 -7.85 -8.32 -8.63
CA TYR A 504 -9.26 -8.65 -8.86
C TYR A 504 -9.56 -10.15 -8.67
N ALA A 505 -8.64 -10.92 -8.10
CA ALA A 505 -8.77 -12.37 -7.92
C ALA A 505 -10.06 -12.78 -7.18
N GLU A 506 -10.43 -12.05 -6.15
CA GLU A 506 -11.68 -12.23 -5.38
C GLU A 506 -12.90 -11.53 -6.01
N LEU A 507 -12.67 -10.56 -6.92
CA LEU A 507 -13.74 -9.77 -7.54
C LEU A 507 -14.35 -10.42 -8.78
N ILE A 508 -13.54 -11.17 -9.54
CA ILE A 508 -13.95 -11.82 -10.77
C ILE A 508 -13.35 -13.21 -10.87
N ASP A 509 -14.19 -14.17 -11.26
CA ASP A 509 -13.75 -15.52 -11.58
C ASP A 509 -12.92 -15.55 -12.88
N GLU A 510 -12.34 -16.70 -13.19
CA GLU A 510 -11.52 -16.84 -14.40
C GLU A 510 -12.34 -16.60 -15.69
N LYS A 511 -13.60 -17.04 -15.75
CA LYS A 511 -14.50 -16.87 -16.91
C LYS A 511 -14.84 -15.40 -17.14
N THR A 512 -15.08 -14.65 -16.07
CA THR A 512 -15.39 -13.22 -16.12
C THR A 512 -14.17 -12.39 -16.51
N ALA A 513 -13.00 -12.68 -15.93
CA ALA A 513 -11.73 -12.10 -16.36
C ALA A 513 -11.44 -12.42 -17.85
N ARG A 514 -11.74 -13.65 -18.30
CA ARG A 514 -11.57 -14.08 -19.70
C ARG A 514 -12.50 -13.35 -20.67
N ALA A 515 -13.75 -13.10 -20.28
CA ALA A 515 -14.67 -12.26 -21.07
C ALA A 515 -14.18 -10.81 -21.18
N LEU A 516 -13.68 -10.24 -20.07
CA LEU A 516 -13.10 -8.89 -20.04
C LEU A 516 -11.85 -8.78 -20.93
N VAL A 517 -10.92 -9.73 -20.83
CA VAL A 517 -9.71 -9.83 -21.67
C VAL A 517 -10.05 -9.95 -23.15
N ARG A 518 -11.03 -10.77 -23.53
CA ARG A 518 -11.49 -10.90 -24.92
C ARG A 518 -12.04 -9.58 -25.47
N TRP A 519 -12.84 -8.87 -24.67
CA TRP A 519 -13.40 -7.58 -25.05
C TRP A 519 -12.32 -6.49 -25.22
N VAL A 520 -11.32 -6.46 -24.34
CA VAL A 520 -10.14 -5.57 -24.49
C VAL A 520 -9.35 -5.92 -25.75
N LYS A 521 -9.02 -7.20 -25.99
CA LYS A 521 -8.31 -7.65 -27.21
C LYS A 521 -9.10 -7.35 -28.49
N ALA A 522 -10.42 -7.34 -28.44
CA ALA A 522 -11.31 -6.96 -29.54
C ALA A 522 -11.46 -5.42 -29.74
N GLY A 523 -10.57 -4.61 -29.14
CA GLY A 523 -10.57 -3.16 -29.27
C GLY A 523 -11.71 -2.44 -28.54
N GLY A 524 -12.39 -3.11 -27.61
CA GLY A 524 -13.60 -2.61 -26.94
C GLY A 524 -13.46 -1.23 -26.27
N LEU A 525 -12.24 -0.90 -25.82
CA LEU A 525 -11.85 0.39 -25.25
C LEU A 525 -12.19 1.60 -26.14
N SER A 526 -12.13 1.42 -27.47
CA SER A 526 -12.48 2.46 -28.46
C SER A 526 -13.95 2.90 -28.41
N LYS A 527 -14.80 2.15 -27.71
CA LYS A 527 -16.24 2.39 -27.54
C LYS A 527 -16.58 3.06 -26.21
N LEU A 528 -15.60 3.27 -25.33
CA LEU A 528 -15.76 4.07 -24.13
C LEU A 528 -15.62 5.56 -24.46
N PRO A 529 -16.32 6.47 -23.77
CA PRO A 529 -16.05 7.89 -23.88
C PRO A 529 -14.61 8.19 -23.46
N SER A 530 -13.95 9.06 -24.24
CA SER A 530 -12.62 9.56 -23.90
C SER A 530 -12.68 10.34 -22.58
N THR A 531 -11.72 10.14 -21.69
CA THR A 531 -11.57 10.99 -20.50
C THR A 531 -11.01 12.33 -20.95
N SER A 532 -11.85 13.36 -20.99
CA SER A 532 -11.45 14.72 -21.38
C SER A 532 -10.33 15.24 -20.49
N ARG A 533 -9.31 15.81 -21.13
CA ARG A 533 -8.23 16.59 -20.50
C ARG A 533 -8.77 17.91 -19.95
#